data_AF-A0A2Z6SNB7-F1
#
_entry.id   AF-A0A2Z6SNB7-F1
#
_cell.length_a   1.000
_cell.length_b   1.000
_cell.length_c   1.000
_cell.angle_alpha   90.00
_cell.angle_beta   90.00
_cell.angle_gamma   90.00
#
_symmetry.space_group_name_H-M   'P 1'
#
loop_
_entity.id
_entity.type
_entity.pdbx_description
1 polymer ?
#
loop_
_entity_poly.entity_id
_entity_poly.type
_entity_poly.pdbx_seq_one_letter_code
_entity_poly.pdbx_strand_id
1 'polypeptide(L)'
;MVDIKLTCRLFRNIEANSEKFNIDINTSKTVDSLKKKIFEEVQKKNDKIFSDIKGSNLELWMVQIRDDEFSKLSLENDGTEGIKELEEKISDYWNDENLPEEGFTNVIIDSPLLTALKRLEQYEGVSDYIIPNIHRAGFQDLYYAKIIRINDVLQIDKKYFGTKVFIQCKVVDFDTGILSVMLIDRNEEQKEGIFLLEDLERWLLEHSLDAKDRRSIKYENSGDNIEIIRNGVWLGTIRERKNYYFNNQELKKRHKDSAVKSELKQGENLSEEFNRLDKTEKNQSIATWIDDQEILSIADDANFSRLEALSDKLLSTYRKDTPSLSYITSGMVNEKPAIIAYVNVSKGTLVEIPAEFEGYPVFIKYGIIEPACYTSPVALTPGISISSANVCTLGALFKIENEAETGKTFILAVKHGVGNIDDEVIQPGSADAENGYTVCAKVTKYNFYNVIYEDNEYGRDAILLDYAFCEIVISGKVSTSNTSIHCKICIDNTKDSVNDCYKKYGVCKVGRTTNYTEGSVRDRLQCIFYREFGDVKVLLVKSDKSHEDSKIFGAPGDSGSPVFDKHNKLWGILQGISSDGFTATVIPIHLILHVKRRFGVSFKLLNE
;
A
#
# COMPACT_ATOMS: atom_id res chain seq x y z
N MET A 1 11.48 -14.73 -41.78
CA MET A 1 10.34 -14.66 -40.82
C MET A 1 9.76 -16.05 -40.75
N VAL A 2 9.71 -16.63 -39.55
CA VAL A 2 9.52 -18.07 -39.36
C VAL A 2 8.53 -18.29 -38.22
N ASP A 3 7.72 -19.33 -38.32
CA ASP A 3 6.96 -19.83 -37.19
C ASP A 3 7.86 -20.68 -36.30
N ILE A 4 7.99 -20.26 -35.04
CA ILE A 4 8.82 -20.92 -34.05
C ILE A 4 7.97 -21.42 -32.89
N LYS A 5 8.46 -22.46 -32.22
CA LYS A 5 7.87 -23.01 -31.02
C LYS A 5 8.79 -22.74 -29.83
N LEU A 6 8.30 -21.98 -28.87
CA LEU A 6 9.05 -21.60 -27.67
C LEU A 6 8.61 -22.46 -26.48
N THR A 7 9.58 -23.07 -25.81
CA THR A 7 9.38 -23.75 -24.53
C THR A 7 9.48 -22.72 -23.41
N CYS A 8 8.36 -22.49 -22.74
CA CYS A 8 8.17 -21.49 -21.70
C CYS A 8 8.06 -22.13 -20.30
N ARG A 9 8.45 -21.40 -19.26
CA ARG A 9 8.29 -21.82 -17.86
C ARG A 9 8.13 -20.61 -16.93
N LEU A 10 7.25 -20.68 -15.93
CA LEU A 10 7.17 -19.61 -14.91
C LEU A 10 8.40 -19.66 -14.00
N PHE A 11 8.88 -18.50 -13.57
CA PHE A 11 10.00 -18.43 -12.67
C PHE A 11 9.65 -19.00 -11.29
N ARG A 12 10.62 -19.61 -10.61
CA ARG A 12 10.42 -20.31 -9.33
C ARG A 12 9.82 -19.44 -8.21
N ASN A 13 10.03 -18.12 -8.28
CA ASN A 13 9.47 -17.16 -7.33
C ASN A 13 7.96 -16.96 -7.53
N ILE A 14 7.47 -17.17 -8.76
CA ILE A 14 6.04 -17.24 -9.06
C ILE A 14 5.50 -18.61 -8.67
N GLU A 15 6.14 -19.68 -9.13
CA GLU A 15 5.70 -21.05 -8.89
C GLU A 15 6.91 -21.98 -8.79
N ALA A 16 7.21 -22.44 -7.56
CA ALA A 16 8.43 -23.17 -7.25
C ALA A 16 8.67 -24.41 -8.11
N ASN A 17 7.60 -25.10 -8.53
CA ASN A 17 7.64 -26.32 -9.34
C ASN A 17 6.90 -26.15 -10.68
N SER A 18 7.02 -24.97 -11.31
CA SER A 18 6.28 -24.71 -12.55
C SER A 18 6.62 -25.70 -13.66
N GLU A 19 5.58 -26.20 -14.34
CA GLU A 19 5.72 -27.09 -15.49
C GLU A 19 6.07 -26.31 -16.77
N LYS A 20 6.83 -26.95 -17.67
CA LYS A 20 7.09 -26.40 -19.01
C LYS A 20 5.82 -26.41 -19.86
N PHE A 21 5.67 -25.41 -20.71
CA PHE A 21 4.61 -25.36 -21.71
C PHE A 21 5.11 -24.71 -22.99
N ASN A 22 4.44 -25.00 -24.11
CA ASN A 22 4.90 -24.53 -25.42
C ASN A 22 3.99 -23.43 -25.96
N ILE A 23 4.60 -22.44 -26.61
CA ILE A 23 3.90 -21.36 -27.32
C ILE A 23 4.38 -21.32 -28.77
N ASP A 24 3.42 -21.41 -29.70
CA ASP A 24 3.69 -21.21 -31.13
C ASP A 24 3.55 -19.73 -31.48
N ILE A 25 4.58 -19.14 -32.08
CA ILE A 25 4.59 -17.73 -32.47
C ILE A 25 5.41 -17.47 -33.74
N ASN A 26 4.96 -16.52 -34.56
CA ASN A 26 5.71 -16.06 -35.71
C ASN A 26 6.74 -14.99 -35.29
N THR A 27 7.98 -15.09 -35.77
CA THR A 27 9.06 -14.15 -35.42
C THR A 27 8.80 -12.71 -35.87
N SER A 28 7.84 -12.47 -36.76
CA SER A 28 7.39 -11.13 -37.15
C SER A 28 6.58 -10.40 -36.07
N LYS A 29 6.18 -11.09 -35.00
CA LYS A 29 5.34 -10.54 -33.93
C LYS A 29 6.18 -9.83 -32.87
N THR A 30 5.52 -8.96 -32.11
CA THR A 30 6.13 -8.24 -30.99
C THR A 30 6.19 -9.09 -29.74
N VAL A 31 7.06 -8.72 -28.81
CA VAL A 31 7.12 -9.34 -27.48
C VAL A 31 5.80 -9.17 -26.72
N ASP A 32 5.09 -8.04 -26.88
CA ASP A 32 3.75 -7.87 -26.28
C ASP A 32 2.73 -8.90 -26.79
N SER A 33 2.84 -9.28 -28.07
CA SER A 33 2.01 -10.35 -28.63
C SER A 33 2.33 -11.70 -28.01
N LEU A 34 3.60 -11.95 -27.68
CA LEU A 34 4.04 -13.15 -26.96
C LEU A 34 3.53 -13.13 -25.51
N LYS A 35 3.67 -12.01 -24.78
CA LYS A 35 3.16 -11.82 -23.42
C LYS A 35 1.66 -12.11 -23.35
N LYS A 36 0.88 -11.60 -24.30
CA LYS A 36 -0.56 -11.87 -24.38
C LYS A 36 -0.88 -13.36 -24.56
N LYS A 37 -0.19 -14.04 -25.49
CA LYS A 37 -0.39 -15.49 -25.70
C LYS A 37 -0.02 -16.32 -24.47
N ILE A 38 1.11 -16.00 -23.83
CA ILE A 38 1.54 -16.66 -22.59
C ILE A 38 0.48 -16.49 -21.51
N PHE A 39 0.00 -15.26 -21.32
CA PHE A 39 -1.01 -14.95 -20.33
C PHE A 39 -2.30 -15.77 -20.55
N GLU A 40 -2.79 -15.83 -21.78
CA GLU A 40 -3.96 -16.64 -22.16
C GLU A 40 -3.75 -18.14 -21.91
N GLU A 41 -2.56 -18.68 -22.19
CA GLU A 41 -2.25 -20.11 -21.95
C GLU A 41 -2.11 -20.46 -20.47
N VAL A 42 -1.51 -19.58 -19.66
CA VAL A 42 -1.39 -19.79 -18.22
C VAL A 42 -2.76 -19.69 -17.54
N GLN A 43 -3.62 -18.75 -17.95
CA GLN A 43 -4.99 -18.65 -17.43
C GLN A 43 -5.81 -19.92 -17.69
N LYS A 44 -5.69 -20.52 -18.87
CA LYS A 44 -6.36 -21.80 -19.18
C LYS A 44 -5.93 -22.94 -18.27
N LYS A 45 -4.66 -22.95 -17.85
CA LYS A 45 -4.11 -24.00 -16.98
C LYS A 45 -4.41 -23.75 -15.50
N ASN A 46 -4.33 -22.50 -15.04
CA ASN A 46 -4.55 -22.14 -13.64
C ASN A 46 -4.95 -20.65 -13.51
N ASP A 47 -6.25 -20.40 -13.48
CA ASP A 47 -6.83 -19.05 -13.42
C ASP A 47 -6.43 -18.25 -12.15
N LYS A 48 -5.96 -18.93 -11.09
CA LYS A 48 -5.56 -18.30 -9.83
C LYS A 48 -4.15 -17.72 -9.84
N ILE A 49 -3.27 -18.12 -10.77
CA ILE A 49 -1.88 -17.63 -10.76
C ILE A 49 -1.82 -16.16 -11.23
N PHE A 50 -2.66 -15.78 -12.18
CA PHE A 50 -2.68 -14.45 -12.80
C PHE A 50 -3.99 -13.68 -12.55
N SER A 51 -4.76 -14.04 -11.51
CA SER A 51 -6.01 -13.35 -11.16
C SER A 51 -5.82 -11.85 -10.91
N ASP A 52 -4.66 -11.47 -10.39
CA ASP A 52 -4.39 -10.14 -9.87
C ASP A 52 -3.45 -9.31 -10.75
N ILE A 53 -3.07 -9.82 -11.92
CA ILE A 53 -2.15 -9.13 -12.84
C ILE A 53 -2.65 -9.19 -14.29
N LYS A 54 -2.16 -8.29 -15.14
CA LYS A 54 -2.41 -8.30 -16.59
C LYS A 54 -1.19 -8.84 -17.33
N GLY A 55 -1.38 -9.32 -18.56
CA GLY A 55 -0.28 -9.80 -19.41
C GLY A 55 0.85 -8.77 -19.65
N SER A 56 0.56 -7.47 -19.53
CA SER A 56 1.56 -6.40 -19.59
C SER A 56 2.50 -6.36 -18.38
N ASN A 57 2.14 -7.00 -17.26
CA ASN A 57 2.94 -7.10 -16.04
C ASN A 57 3.91 -8.30 -16.05
N LEU A 58 3.99 -9.01 -17.17
CA LEU A 58 4.95 -10.10 -17.37
C LEU A 58 6.27 -9.54 -17.91
N GLU A 59 7.36 -10.02 -17.33
CA GLU A 59 8.72 -9.85 -17.84
C GLU A 59 9.15 -11.19 -18.45
N LEU A 60 9.70 -11.14 -19.66
CA LEU A 60 10.07 -12.34 -20.40
C LEU A 60 11.58 -12.36 -20.62
N TRP A 61 12.21 -13.46 -20.26
CA TRP A 61 13.65 -13.64 -20.33
C TRP A 61 13.97 -14.75 -21.33
N MET A 62 14.74 -14.43 -22.37
CA MET A 62 15.37 -15.40 -23.26
C MET A 62 16.45 -16.14 -22.48
N VAL A 63 16.34 -17.46 -22.45
CA VAL A 63 17.29 -18.35 -21.79
C VAL A 63 17.54 -19.58 -22.65
N GLN A 64 18.61 -20.31 -22.35
CA GLN A 64 18.86 -21.62 -22.93
C GLN A 64 19.32 -22.57 -21.82
N ILE A 65 18.37 -23.06 -21.02
CA ILE A 65 18.66 -23.84 -19.82
C ILE A 65 17.98 -25.20 -19.80
N ARG A 66 18.65 -26.18 -19.20
CA ARG A 66 18.10 -27.51 -18.93
C ARG A 66 17.34 -27.55 -17.60
N ASP A 67 16.61 -28.63 -17.34
CA ASP A 67 15.76 -28.75 -16.15
C ASP A 67 16.54 -28.74 -14.82
N ASP A 68 17.74 -29.30 -14.81
CA ASP A 68 18.63 -29.34 -13.66
C ASP A 68 19.21 -27.95 -13.30
N GLU A 69 19.27 -27.05 -14.27
CA GLU A 69 19.79 -25.68 -14.11
C GLU A 69 18.72 -24.68 -13.63
N PHE A 70 17.43 -24.97 -13.86
CA PHE A 70 16.33 -24.07 -13.49
C PHE A 70 16.32 -23.73 -11.99
N SER A 71 16.65 -24.72 -11.13
CA SER A 71 16.70 -24.54 -9.68
C SER A 71 17.79 -23.57 -9.20
N LYS A 72 18.77 -23.23 -10.05
CA LYS A 72 19.91 -22.34 -9.75
C LYS A 72 19.89 -21.04 -10.57
N LEU A 73 18.93 -20.88 -11.47
CA LEU A 73 18.81 -19.71 -12.34
C LEU A 73 18.69 -18.42 -11.53
N SER A 74 19.51 -17.41 -11.86
CA SER A 74 19.31 -16.02 -11.45
C SER A 74 18.95 -15.19 -12.69
N LEU A 75 17.96 -14.31 -12.56
CA LEU A 75 17.55 -13.38 -13.61
C LEU A 75 18.22 -12.04 -13.35
N GLU A 76 19.54 -12.00 -13.55
CA GLU A 76 20.34 -10.77 -13.46
C GLU A 76 20.86 -10.45 -14.86
N ASN A 77 20.55 -9.26 -15.39
CA ASN A 77 21.06 -8.81 -16.68
C ASN A 77 22.48 -8.24 -16.51
N ASP A 78 23.40 -9.06 -16.00
CA ASP A 78 24.78 -8.68 -15.66
C ASP A 78 25.78 -8.90 -16.81
N GLY A 79 25.27 -9.28 -17.99
CA GLY A 79 26.09 -9.64 -19.14
C GLY A 79 26.48 -11.12 -19.20
N THR A 80 25.84 -12.00 -18.40
CA THR A 80 26.00 -13.45 -18.57
C THR A 80 25.63 -13.88 -19.99
N GLU A 81 26.53 -14.57 -20.68
CA GLU A 81 26.26 -15.15 -22.01
C GLU A 81 25.10 -16.15 -21.90
N GLY A 82 23.92 -15.76 -22.43
CA GLY A 82 22.77 -16.68 -22.60
C GLY A 82 21.48 -16.31 -21.83
N ILE A 83 21.46 -15.24 -21.05
CA ILE A 83 20.24 -14.70 -20.42
C ILE A 83 20.02 -13.27 -20.90
N LYS A 84 18.89 -12.98 -21.55
CA LYS A 84 18.56 -11.64 -22.04
C LYS A 84 17.09 -11.34 -21.83
N GLU A 85 16.77 -10.13 -21.39
CA GLU A 85 15.39 -9.66 -21.38
C GLU A 85 14.87 -9.51 -22.82
N LEU A 86 13.65 -9.97 -23.07
CA LEU A 86 12.98 -9.85 -24.37
C LEU A 86 12.31 -8.48 -24.49
N GLU A 87 12.71 -7.72 -25.50
CA GLU A 87 12.22 -6.37 -25.80
C GLU A 87 11.74 -6.27 -27.25
N GLU A 88 10.73 -5.41 -27.49
CA GLU A 88 10.22 -5.03 -28.80
C GLU A 88 9.79 -6.17 -29.75
N LYS A 89 10.74 -6.80 -30.46
CA LYS A 89 10.51 -7.75 -31.56
C LYS A 89 11.12 -9.12 -31.29
N ILE A 90 10.36 -10.16 -31.60
CA ILE A 90 10.80 -11.56 -31.43
C ILE A 90 11.93 -11.90 -32.42
N SER A 91 11.92 -11.31 -33.61
CA SER A 91 12.93 -11.51 -34.66
C SER A 91 14.36 -11.22 -34.24
N ASP A 92 14.52 -10.39 -33.21
CA ASP A 92 15.82 -9.91 -32.74
C ASP A 92 16.53 -10.98 -31.90
N TYR A 93 15.75 -11.96 -31.41
CA TYR A 93 16.23 -13.09 -30.61
C TYR A 93 16.19 -14.39 -31.40
N TRP A 94 15.14 -14.61 -32.20
CA TRP A 94 14.98 -15.81 -33.01
C TRP A 94 14.64 -15.47 -34.47
N ASN A 95 15.38 -16.05 -35.40
CA ASN A 95 15.22 -15.81 -36.84
C ASN A 95 15.60 -17.05 -37.65
N ASP A 96 15.64 -16.91 -38.98
CA ASP A 96 15.97 -17.99 -39.93
C ASP A 96 17.36 -18.64 -39.66
N GLU A 97 18.29 -17.92 -39.02
CA GLU A 97 19.64 -18.38 -38.69
C GLU A 97 19.79 -18.81 -37.22
N ASN A 98 18.90 -18.35 -36.34
CA ASN A 98 18.92 -18.62 -34.90
C ASN A 98 17.56 -19.12 -34.41
N LEU A 99 17.33 -20.44 -34.51
CA LEU A 99 16.09 -21.08 -34.09
C LEU A 99 16.17 -21.53 -32.62
N PRO A 100 15.04 -21.56 -31.87
CA PRO A 100 15.04 -22.07 -30.50
C PRO A 100 15.44 -23.55 -30.47
N GLU A 101 16.39 -23.89 -29.59
CA GLU A 101 16.83 -25.27 -29.43
C GLU A 101 15.79 -26.14 -28.73
N GLU A 102 15.55 -27.34 -29.28
CA GLU A 102 14.65 -28.33 -28.70
C GLU A 102 15.24 -28.94 -27.42
N GLY A 103 14.39 -29.18 -26.42
CA GLY A 103 14.78 -29.78 -25.13
C GLY A 103 15.24 -28.77 -24.08
N PHE A 104 15.52 -27.53 -24.47
CA PHE A 104 15.84 -26.43 -23.56
C PHE A 104 14.59 -25.61 -23.22
N THR A 105 14.61 -24.97 -22.04
CA THR A 105 13.69 -23.85 -21.79
C THR A 105 14.21 -22.66 -22.58
N ASN A 106 13.35 -22.04 -23.38
CA ASN A 106 13.70 -20.91 -24.24
C ASN A 106 13.26 -19.57 -23.62
N VAL A 107 12.17 -19.58 -22.85
CA VAL A 107 11.61 -18.37 -22.21
C VAL A 107 11.28 -18.63 -20.74
N ILE A 108 11.77 -17.75 -19.87
CA ILE A 108 11.38 -17.68 -18.46
C ILE A 108 10.45 -16.50 -18.28
N ILE A 109 9.32 -16.75 -17.60
CA ILE A 109 8.31 -15.74 -17.34
C ILE A 109 8.40 -15.33 -15.89
N ASP A 110 8.70 -14.07 -15.66
CA ASP A 110 8.71 -13.46 -14.33
C ASP A 110 7.65 -12.35 -14.22
N SER A 111 7.37 -11.96 -12.99
CA SER A 111 6.47 -10.87 -12.64
C SER A 111 6.87 -10.38 -11.26
N PRO A 112 7.66 -9.29 -11.17
CA PRO A 112 8.03 -8.69 -9.89
C PRO A 112 6.80 -8.29 -9.07
N LEU A 113 5.72 -7.84 -9.73
CA LEU A 113 4.45 -7.51 -9.10
C LEU A 113 3.81 -8.72 -8.40
N LEU A 114 3.72 -9.87 -9.10
CA LEU A 114 3.15 -11.08 -8.51
C LEU A 114 4.02 -11.61 -7.37
N THR A 115 5.34 -11.55 -7.53
CA THR A 115 6.29 -11.92 -6.48
C THR A 115 6.15 -11.03 -5.25
N ALA A 116 5.93 -9.73 -5.44
CA ALA A 116 5.69 -8.78 -4.35
C ALA A 116 4.35 -9.03 -3.65
N LEU A 117 3.27 -9.27 -4.39
CA LEU A 117 1.96 -9.60 -3.84
C LEU A 117 2.02 -10.87 -2.96
N LYS A 118 2.66 -11.94 -3.44
CA LYS A 118 2.86 -13.17 -2.65
C LYS A 118 3.71 -12.97 -1.40
N ARG A 119 4.66 -12.03 -1.43
CA ARG A 119 5.46 -11.66 -0.24
C ARG A 119 4.63 -10.85 0.75
N LEU A 120 3.79 -9.92 0.29
CA LEU A 120 2.92 -9.10 1.15
C LEU A 120 1.93 -9.96 1.95
N GLU A 121 1.40 -11.03 1.36
CA GLU A 121 0.53 -11.99 2.05
C GLU A 121 1.23 -12.72 3.21
N GLN A 122 2.56 -12.83 3.19
CA GLN A 122 3.34 -13.47 4.25
C GLN A 122 3.61 -12.54 5.45
N TYR A 123 3.51 -11.21 5.31
CA TYR A 123 3.97 -10.23 6.31
C TYR A 123 2.90 -9.59 7.20
N GLU A 124 1.59 -9.80 6.97
CA GLU A 124 0.53 -9.14 7.78
C GLU A 124 0.31 -9.77 9.18
N GLY A 125 1.36 -10.03 9.94
CA GLY A 125 1.42 -10.86 11.15
C GLY A 125 1.02 -10.26 12.51
N VAL A 126 0.75 -8.95 12.65
CA VAL A 126 0.66 -8.33 13.99
C VAL A 126 -0.67 -7.60 14.17
N SER A 127 -1.46 -8.07 15.14
CA SER A 127 -2.68 -7.40 15.62
C SER A 127 -2.41 -6.71 16.96
N ASP A 128 -3.01 -5.54 17.19
CA ASP A 128 -2.96 -4.81 18.46
C ASP A 128 -4.05 -5.25 19.47
N TYR A 129 -4.76 -6.34 19.19
CA TYR A 129 -5.89 -6.81 19.99
C TYR A 129 -5.50 -7.40 21.36
N ILE A 130 -5.87 -6.75 22.46
CA ILE A 130 -5.59 -7.27 23.81
C ILE A 130 -6.52 -8.45 24.13
N ILE A 131 -5.98 -9.67 24.19
CA ILE A 131 -6.73 -10.85 24.65
C ILE A 131 -7.03 -10.70 26.15
N PRO A 132 -8.30 -10.62 26.59
CA PRO A 132 -8.65 -10.54 28.00
C PRO A 132 -8.12 -11.78 28.73
N ASN A 133 -7.39 -11.59 29.82
CA ASN A 133 -6.79 -12.69 30.58
C ASN A 133 -7.86 -13.44 31.39
N ILE A 134 -8.68 -14.23 30.71
CA ILE A 134 -9.61 -15.19 31.28
C ILE A 134 -9.22 -16.54 30.68
N HIS A 135 -9.14 -17.58 31.50
CA HIS A 135 -8.54 -18.89 31.19
C HIS A 135 -9.20 -19.70 30.05
N ARG A 136 -10.04 -19.09 29.21
CA ARG A 136 -10.59 -19.63 27.95
C ARG A 136 -10.72 -18.48 26.96
N ALA A 137 -9.67 -18.23 26.17
CA ALA A 137 -9.79 -17.31 25.04
C ALA A 137 -10.69 -17.97 23.98
N GLY A 138 -11.75 -17.29 23.58
CA GLY A 138 -12.64 -17.78 22.52
C GLY A 138 -11.97 -17.69 21.16
N PHE A 139 -12.55 -18.33 20.13
CA PHE A 139 -12.06 -18.15 18.75
C PHE A 139 -12.03 -16.67 18.35
N GLN A 140 -12.96 -15.87 18.87
CA GLN A 140 -13.01 -14.42 18.70
C GLN A 140 -11.66 -13.76 19.05
N ASP A 141 -11.05 -14.13 20.17
CA ASP A 141 -9.76 -13.58 20.59
C ASP A 141 -8.62 -14.02 19.67
N LEU A 142 -8.65 -15.28 19.22
CA LEU A 142 -7.63 -15.82 18.30
C LEU A 142 -7.70 -15.16 16.93
N TYR A 143 -8.90 -14.87 16.45
CA TYR A 143 -9.13 -14.21 15.17
C TYR A 143 -8.76 -12.73 15.23
N TYR A 144 -9.24 -11.99 16.23
CA TYR A 144 -8.87 -10.59 16.36
C TYR A 144 -7.38 -10.41 16.62
N ALA A 145 -6.74 -11.31 17.38
CA ALA A 145 -5.28 -11.34 17.53
C ALA A 145 -4.53 -11.81 16.26
N LYS A 146 -5.23 -12.12 15.16
CA LYS A 146 -4.71 -12.64 13.89
C LYS A 146 -3.87 -13.92 14.05
N ILE A 147 -4.13 -14.70 15.10
CA ILE A 147 -3.51 -16.00 15.37
C ILE A 147 -4.02 -17.01 14.33
N ILE A 148 -5.35 -17.08 14.13
CA ILE A 148 -6.03 -17.87 13.10
C ILE A 148 -6.66 -16.93 12.07
N ARG A 149 -6.65 -17.30 10.79
CA ARG A 149 -7.20 -16.51 9.67
C ARG A 149 -8.05 -17.35 8.73
N ILE A 150 -8.88 -16.66 7.95
CA ILE A 150 -9.53 -17.25 6.78
C ILE A 150 -8.44 -17.82 5.86
N ASN A 151 -8.71 -18.99 5.29
CA ASN A 151 -7.80 -19.82 4.50
C ASN A 151 -6.68 -20.53 5.25
N ASP A 152 -6.52 -20.36 6.56
CA ASP A 152 -5.62 -21.22 7.32
C ASP A 152 -6.10 -22.66 7.27
N VAL A 153 -5.14 -23.59 7.22
CA VAL A 153 -5.38 -25.01 7.40
C VAL A 153 -5.09 -25.35 8.86
N LEU A 154 -6.09 -25.89 9.54
CA LEU A 154 -5.98 -26.38 10.90
C LEU A 154 -5.82 -27.91 10.84
N GLN A 155 -4.78 -28.41 11.50
CA GLN A 155 -4.36 -29.81 11.42
C GLN A 155 -4.27 -30.44 12.80
N ILE A 156 -4.67 -31.70 12.91
CA ILE A 156 -4.27 -32.59 14.00
C ILE A 156 -3.42 -33.70 13.40
N ASP A 157 -2.12 -33.73 13.71
CA ASP A 157 -1.23 -34.88 13.45
C ASP A 157 -0.60 -35.36 14.77
N LYS A 158 -1.28 -36.30 15.45
CA LYS A 158 -0.77 -36.89 16.69
C LYS A 158 -1.41 -38.23 17.01
N LYS A 159 -0.83 -38.92 17.99
CA LYS A 159 -1.40 -40.17 18.52
C LYS A 159 -2.36 -39.91 19.69
N TYR A 160 -3.56 -40.48 19.60
CA TYR A 160 -4.51 -40.58 20.70
C TYR A 160 -4.60 -42.05 21.13
N PHE A 161 -4.22 -42.35 22.38
CA PHE A 161 -4.26 -43.71 22.95
C PHE A 161 -3.65 -44.82 22.07
N GLY A 162 -2.58 -44.49 21.33
CA GLY A 162 -1.87 -45.41 20.43
C GLY A 162 -2.33 -45.35 18.96
N THR A 163 -3.50 -44.79 18.68
CA THR A 163 -4.03 -44.58 17.32
C THR A 163 -3.49 -43.28 16.75
N LYS A 164 -2.83 -43.34 15.57
CA LYS A 164 -2.39 -42.13 14.86
C LYS A 164 -3.60 -41.46 14.20
N VAL A 165 -3.82 -40.19 14.51
CA VAL A 165 -4.83 -39.34 13.89
C VAL A 165 -4.11 -38.33 13.01
N PHE A 166 -4.56 -38.24 11.77
CA PHE A 166 -4.21 -37.17 10.83
C PHE A 166 -5.51 -36.68 10.20
N ILE A 167 -5.85 -35.42 10.44
CA ILE A 167 -7.03 -34.78 9.83
C ILE A 167 -6.80 -33.28 9.69
N GLN A 168 -7.26 -32.74 8.55
CA GLN A 168 -7.14 -31.33 8.23
C GLN A 168 -8.51 -30.70 7.91
N CYS A 169 -8.70 -29.46 8.35
CA CYS A 169 -9.78 -28.60 7.89
C CYS A 169 -9.26 -27.21 7.49
N LYS A 170 -9.98 -26.54 6.60
CA LYS A 170 -9.71 -25.18 6.16
C LYS A 170 -10.68 -24.22 6.83
N VAL A 171 -10.18 -23.08 7.31
CA VAL A 171 -11.02 -21.98 7.78
C VAL A 171 -11.67 -21.31 6.58
N VAL A 172 -13.00 -21.36 6.48
CA VAL A 172 -13.75 -20.81 5.33
C VAL A 172 -14.42 -19.48 5.65
N ASP A 173 -14.86 -19.29 6.89
CA ASP A 173 -15.49 -18.05 7.32
C ASP A 173 -15.28 -17.81 8.83
N PHE A 174 -15.38 -16.54 9.22
CA PHE A 174 -15.26 -16.09 10.60
C PHE A 174 -16.16 -14.87 10.85
N ASP A 175 -17.39 -15.12 11.31
CA ASP A 175 -18.35 -14.07 11.65
C ASP A 175 -18.42 -13.90 13.17
N THR A 176 -18.13 -12.69 13.68
CA THR A 176 -18.37 -12.27 15.07
C THR A 176 -17.95 -13.26 16.18
N GLY A 177 -16.88 -14.03 15.97
CA GLY A 177 -16.37 -15.01 16.95
C GLY A 177 -16.80 -16.46 16.70
N ILE A 178 -17.58 -16.69 15.65
CA ILE A 178 -18.08 -17.98 15.21
C ILE A 178 -17.20 -18.48 14.06
N LEU A 179 -16.54 -19.61 14.28
CA LEU A 179 -15.68 -20.22 13.28
C LEU A 179 -16.49 -21.16 12.37
N SER A 180 -16.28 -21.03 11.06
CA SER A 180 -16.74 -21.98 10.05
C SER A 180 -15.54 -22.65 9.38
N VAL A 181 -15.55 -23.99 9.34
CA VAL A 181 -14.47 -24.80 8.76
C VAL A 181 -15.00 -25.83 7.78
N MET A 182 -14.15 -26.24 6.84
CA MET A 182 -14.44 -27.27 5.83
C MET A 182 -13.37 -28.35 5.87
N LEU A 183 -13.76 -29.63 5.94
CA LEU A 183 -12.80 -30.74 5.91
C LEU A 183 -12.09 -30.83 4.56
N ILE A 184 -10.77 -31.03 4.58
CA ILE A 184 -9.95 -31.14 3.36
C ILE A 184 -9.89 -32.60 2.89
N ASP A 185 -9.81 -33.56 3.82
CA ASP A 185 -9.53 -34.96 3.51
C ASP A 185 -10.78 -35.83 3.30
N ARG A 186 -11.98 -35.34 3.63
CA ARG A 186 -13.23 -36.11 3.57
C ARG A 186 -14.44 -35.23 3.21
N ASN A 187 -14.98 -35.45 2.01
CA ASN A 187 -16.30 -34.99 1.54
C ASN A 187 -16.59 -33.47 1.61
N GLU A 188 -15.59 -32.60 1.77
CA GLU A 188 -15.77 -31.14 1.90
C GLU A 188 -16.86 -30.76 2.93
N GLU A 189 -17.04 -31.58 3.96
CA GLU A 189 -18.08 -31.36 4.95
C GLU A 189 -17.79 -30.07 5.71
N GLN A 190 -18.77 -29.15 5.67
CA GLN A 190 -18.69 -27.86 6.32
C GLN A 190 -19.32 -27.92 7.70
N LYS A 191 -18.61 -27.37 8.68
CA LYS A 191 -19.10 -27.17 10.04
C LYS A 191 -19.12 -25.69 10.34
N GLU A 192 -20.32 -25.21 10.61
CA GLU A 192 -20.60 -23.85 11.06
C GLU A 192 -20.89 -23.83 12.56
N GLY A 193 -20.77 -22.67 13.19
CA GLY A 193 -21.18 -22.51 14.58
C GLY A 193 -20.17 -23.03 15.60
N ILE A 194 -18.87 -23.02 15.32
CA ILE A 194 -17.85 -23.47 16.28
C ILE A 194 -17.40 -22.31 17.17
N PHE A 195 -17.63 -22.43 18.48
CA PHE A 195 -17.37 -21.36 19.46
C PHE A 195 -16.09 -21.60 20.29
N LEU A 196 -15.71 -22.87 20.53
CA LEU A 196 -14.57 -23.24 21.36
C LEU A 196 -13.61 -24.18 20.62
N LEU A 197 -12.32 -24.08 20.91
CA LEU A 197 -11.30 -25.01 20.38
C LEU A 197 -11.61 -26.47 20.72
N GLU A 198 -12.24 -26.70 21.88
CA GLU A 198 -12.68 -28.02 22.32
C GLU A 198 -13.74 -28.62 21.37
N ASP A 199 -14.62 -27.77 20.84
CA ASP A 199 -15.65 -28.19 19.89
C ASP A 199 -15.05 -28.49 18.52
N LEU A 200 -14.05 -27.71 18.10
CA LEU A 200 -13.29 -27.97 16.88
C LEU A 200 -12.52 -29.30 16.97
N GLU A 201 -11.75 -29.49 18.04
CA GLU A 201 -10.98 -30.73 18.24
C GLU A 201 -11.93 -31.94 18.31
N ARG A 202 -13.02 -31.83 19.06
CA ARG A 202 -14.03 -32.89 19.15
C ARG A 202 -14.56 -33.25 17.78
N TRP A 203 -15.02 -32.25 17.02
CA TRP A 203 -15.58 -32.44 15.68
C TRP A 203 -14.59 -33.12 14.73
N LEU A 204 -13.32 -32.68 14.70
CA LEU A 204 -12.26 -33.32 13.91
C LEU A 204 -12.02 -34.79 14.32
N LEU A 205 -12.06 -35.08 15.63
CA LEU A 205 -11.89 -36.45 16.11
C LEU A 205 -13.11 -37.33 15.85
N GLU A 206 -14.33 -36.79 15.73
CA GLU A 206 -15.50 -37.60 15.34
C GLU A 206 -15.35 -38.18 13.92
N HIS A 207 -14.61 -37.47 13.06
CA HIS A 207 -14.32 -37.88 11.69
C HIS A 207 -13.10 -38.81 11.59
N SER A 208 -12.33 -38.95 12.68
CA SER A 208 -11.07 -39.70 12.69
C SER A 208 -11.06 -40.92 13.61
N LEU A 209 -11.93 -40.96 14.63
CA LEU A 209 -11.92 -41.98 15.69
C LEU A 209 -13.32 -42.55 15.98
N ASP A 210 -13.36 -43.85 16.27
CA ASP A 210 -14.58 -44.53 16.70
C ASP A 210 -15.09 -44.02 18.05
N ALA A 211 -16.40 -44.12 18.27
CA ALA A 211 -17.04 -43.62 19.50
C ALA A 211 -16.50 -44.28 20.79
N LYS A 212 -15.89 -45.47 20.71
CA LYS A 212 -15.28 -46.16 21.86
C LYS A 212 -13.95 -45.52 22.26
N ASP A 213 -13.15 -45.09 21.28
CA ASP A 213 -11.82 -44.50 21.49
C ASP A 213 -11.91 -43.03 21.94
N ARG A 214 -13.03 -42.37 21.63
CA ARG A 214 -13.29 -40.97 22.02
C ARG A 214 -13.69 -40.80 23.49
N ARG A 215 -14.23 -41.82 24.16
CA ARG A 215 -14.80 -41.70 25.54
C ARG A 215 -13.78 -41.31 26.61
N SER A 216 -12.50 -41.54 26.36
CA SER A 216 -11.42 -41.26 27.31
C SER A 216 -10.62 -40.00 26.96
N ILE A 217 -10.94 -39.31 25.86
CA ILE A 217 -10.21 -38.12 25.42
C ILE A 217 -10.70 -36.91 26.24
N LYS A 218 -9.75 -36.22 26.87
CA LYS A 218 -9.97 -34.91 27.50
C LYS A 218 -9.58 -33.81 26.51
N TYR A 219 -10.49 -32.87 26.26
CA TYR A 219 -10.30 -31.76 25.32
C TYR A 219 -9.69 -30.51 26.00
N GLU A 220 -9.12 -30.65 27.20
CA GLU A 220 -8.61 -29.52 27.99
C GLU A 220 -7.35 -28.86 27.37
N ASN A 221 -6.72 -29.50 26.38
CA ASN A 221 -5.48 -29.04 25.73
C ASN A 221 -5.64 -28.86 24.20
N SER A 222 -6.84 -28.53 23.70
CA SER A 222 -7.07 -28.40 22.25
C SER A 222 -6.11 -27.43 21.55
N GLY A 223 -5.66 -26.38 22.26
CA GLY A 223 -4.67 -25.44 21.73
C GLY A 223 -3.28 -26.05 21.49
N ASP A 224 -2.92 -27.11 22.20
CA ASP A 224 -1.67 -27.87 21.97
C ASP A 224 -1.82 -28.91 20.86
N ASN A 225 -3.05 -29.31 20.57
CA ASN A 225 -3.34 -30.45 19.70
C ASN A 225 -3.60 -30.03 18.25
N ILE A 226 -3.99 -28.77 18.05
CA ILE A 226 -4.32 -28.22 16.75
C ILE A 226 -3.17 -27.31 16.28
N GLU A 227 -2.63 -27.64 15.11
CA GLU A 227 -1.57 -26.93 14.42
C GLU A 227 -2.15 -25.99 13.37
N ILE A 228 -1.43 -24.89 13.10
CA ILE A 228 -1.80 -23.92 12.06
C ILE A 228 -0.80 -24.05 10.90
N ILE A 229 -1.32 -24.30 9.71
CA ILE A 229 -0.59 -24.22 8.45
C ILE A 229 -1.17 -23.05 7.65
N ARG A 230 -0.32 -22.08 7.31
CA ARG A 230 -0.71 -20.89 6.53
C ARG A 230 0.07 -20.87 5.23
N ASN A 231 -0.63 -20.85 4.10
CA ASN A 231 -0.03 -20.85 2.76
C ASN A 231 1.02 -21.98 2.58
N GLY A 232 0.75 -23.17 3.13
CA GLY A 232 1.64 -24.32 3.11
C GLY A 232 2.80 -24.29 4.13
N VAL A 233 2.94 -23.22 4.91
CA VAL A 233 3.97 -23.08 5.95
C VAL A 233 3.41 -23.47 7.31
N TRP A 234 4.07 -24.40 7.99
CA TRP A 234 3.74 -24.79 9.37
C TRP A 234 4.13 -23.67 10.34
N LEU A 235 3.17 -23.16 11.10
CA LEU A 235 3.36 -22.08 12.07
C LEU A 235 3.47 -22.58 13.52
N GLY A 236 3.23 -23.87 13.77
CA GLY A 236 3.15 -24.45 15.11
C GLY A 236 1.73 -24.57 15.64
N THR A 237 1.61 -24.96 16.90
CA THR A 237 0.33 -25.14 17.60
C THR A 237 -0.34 -23.81 17.91
N ILE A 238 -1.67 -23.83 18.08
CA ILE A 238 -2.43 -22.63 18.48
C ILE A 238 -1.89 -22.07 19.81
N ARG A 239 -1.49 -22.92 20.76
CA ARG A 239 -0.92 -22.49 22.04
C ARG A 239 0.45 -21.83 21.87
N GLU A 240 1.34 -22.36 21.05
CA GLU A 240 2.64 -21.74 20.78
C GLU A 240 2.46 -20.35 20.17
N ARG A 241 1.53 -20.20 19.22
CA ARG A 241 1.21 -18.92 18.62
C ARG A 241 0.60 -17.95 19.62
N LYS A 242 -0.25 -18.42 20.52
CA LYS A 242 -0.81 -17.63 21.63
C LYS A 242 0.27 -17.19 22.63
N ASN A 243 1.21 -18.06 22.98
CA ASN A 243 2.33 -17.74 23.87
C ASN A 243 3.28 -16.73 23.23
N TYR A 244 3.57 -16.88 21.93
CA TYR A 244 4.35 -15.91 21.17
C TYR A 244 3.67 -14.53 21.19
N TYR A 245 2.35 -14.51 21.00
CA TYR A 245 1.54 -13.30 21.12
C TYR A 245 1.63 -12.64 22.51
N PHE A 246 1.46 -13.41 23.59
CA PHE A 246 1.54 -12.88 24.96
C PHE A 246 2.94 -12.42 25.35
N ASN A 247 3.98 -13.16 24.97
CA ASN A 247 5.37 -12.78 25.26
C ASN A 247 5.70 -11.42 24.62
N ASN A 248 5.22 -11.18 23.40
CA ASN A 248 5.36 -9.90 22.72
C ASN A 248 4.58 -8.77 23.44
N GLN A 249 3.40 -9.06 23.99
CA GLN A 249 2.62 -8.09 24.78
C GLN A 249 3.26 -7.77 26.15
N GLU A 250 3.81 -8.76 26.85
CA GLU A 250 4.51 -8.59 28.14
C GLU A 250 5.85 -7.87 27.99
N LEU A 251 6.54 -8.04 26.85
CA LEU A 251 7.69 -7.22 26.49
C LEU A 251 7.26 -5.76 26.31
N LYS A 252 6.18 -5.49 25.56
CA LYS A 252 5.63 -4.12 25.41
C LYS A 252 5.28 -3.45 26.75
N LYS A 253 4.72 -4.19 27.73
CA LYS A 253 4.44 -3.67 29.09
C LYS A 253 5.70 -3.37 29.90
N ARG A 254 6.68 -4.28 29.92
CA ARG A 254 7.93 -4.09 30.68
C ARG A 254 8.75 -2.91 30.17
N HIS A 255 8.73 -2.65 28.86
CA HIS A 255 9.34 -1.45 28.27
C HIS A 255 8.62 -0.16 28.70
N LYS A 256 7.31 -0.20 28.96
CA LYS A 256 6.51 0.95 29.43
C LYS A 256 6.74 1.24 30.92
N ASP A 257 6.85 0.21 31.76
CA ASP A 257 7.09 0.37 33.22
C ASP A 257 8.56 0.74 33.54
N SER A 258 9.50 0.33 32.70
CA SER A 258 10.91 0.73 32.78
C SER A 258 11.09 2.23 32.51
N ALA A 259 10.31 2.80 31.58
CA ALA A 259 10.35 4.23 31.25
C ALA A 259 9.85 5.10 32.42
N VAL A 260 8.86 4.63 33.20
CA VAL A 260 8.32 5.38 34.36
C VAL A 260 9.28 5.35 35.56
N LYS A 261 10.14 4.33 35.70
CA LYS A 261 11.12 4.25 36.81
C LYS A 261 12.42 5.00 36.54
N SER A 262 12.79 5.24 35.28
CA SER A 262 14.01 6.00 34.93
C SER A 262 13.88 7.51 35.14
N GLU A 263 12.67 8.05 35.28
CA GLU A 263 12.44 9.50 35.46
C GLU A 263 12.70 10.02 36.89
N LEU A 264 12.97 9.15 37.89
CA LEU A 264 13.15 9.55 39.29
C LEU A 264 14.57 9.40 39.86
N LYS A 265 15.54 8.87 39.10
CA LYS A 265 16.92 8.70 39.58
C LYS A 265 17.97 8.80 38.45
N GLN A 266 18.18 9.99 37.89
CA GLN A 266 19.42 10.26 37.14
C GLN A 266 19.71 11.77 37.07
N GLY A 267 19.92 12.37 38.24
CA GLY A 267 20.86 13.48 38.37
C GLY A 267 22.10 12.92 39.06
N GLU A 268 23.28 13.13 38.46
CA GLU A 268 24.62 12.85 39.03
C GLU A 268 25.10 11.38 39.04
N ASN A 269 25.64 10.92 37.89
CA ASN A 269 26.94 10.21 37.76
C ASN A 269 27.03 9.36 36.48
N LEU A 270 27.32 9.98 35.34
CA LEU A 270 27.72 9.22 34.12
C LEU A 270 28.89 9.88 33.35
N SER A 271 29.64 10.80 33.96
CA SER A 271 30.81 11.41 33.29
C SER A 271 32.08 10.56 33.33
N GLU A 272 32.13 9.46 34.10
CA GLU A 272 33.35 8.65 34.24
C GLU A 272 33.36 7.34 33.43
N GLU A 273 32.22 6.86 32.94
CA GLU A 273 32.16 5.59 32.17
C GLU A 273 32.34 5.77 30.65
N PHE A 274 32.16 6.98 30.12
CA PHE A 274 32.25 7.28 28.68
C PHE A 274 33.68 7.38 28.13
N ASN A 275 34.72 7.44 28.97
CA ASN A 275 36.11 7.61 28.53
C ASN A 275 36.89 6.30 28.34
N ARG A 276 36.25 5.12 28.46
CA ARG A 276 36.94 3.82 28.42
C ARG A 276 36.64 2.90 27.23
N LEU A 277 35.76 3.31 26.32
CA LEU A 277 35.44 2.54 25.11
C LEU A 277 35.70 3.37 23.85
N ASP A 278 36.95 3.79 23.70
CA ASP A 278 37.46 4.30 22.44
C ASP A 278 38.73 3.52 22.07
N LYS A 279 38.52 2.40 21.35
CA LYS A 279 39.45 1.81 20.38
C LYS A 279 38.84 0.54 19.78
N THR A 280 38.95 0.47 18.45
CA THR A 280 38.73 -0.68 17.54
C THR A 280 37.28 -1.12 17.27
N GLU A 281 36.63 -0.47 16.30
CA GLU A 281 36.16 -1.04 15.01
C GLU A 281 35.22 -0.02 14.31
N LYS A 282 35.37 0.17 13.00
CA LYS A 282 34.44 0.96 12.16
C LYS A 282 33.10 0.19 12.06
N ASN A 283 32.25 0.31 13.08
CA ASN A 283 30.86 -0.11 12.98
C ASN A 283 30.06 1.01 12.31
N GLN A 284 29.50 0.76 11.13
CA GLN A 284 28.47 1.61 10.54
C GLN A 284 27.31 1.68 11.54
N SER A 285 27.10 2.85 12.15
CA SER A 285 25.94 3.08 13.00
C SER A 285 24.67 3.06 12.15
N ILE A 286 23.69 2.26 12.56
CA ILE A 286 22.36 2.18 11.93
C ILE A 286 21.47 3.31 12.47
N ALA A 287 20.64 3.90 11.62
CA ALA A 287 19.71 4.96 11.97
C ALA A 287 18.80 4.57 13.13
N THR A 288 18.56 5.53 14.01
CA THR A 288 17.74 5.34 15.20
C THR A 288 16.31 5.80 14.96
N TRP A 289 15.39 5.24 15.74
CA TRP A 289 13.98 5.59 15.70
C TRP A 289 13.75 6.98 16.30
N ILE A 290 12.99 7.80 15.58
CA ILE A 290 12.43 9.03 16.13
C ILE A 290 11.03 8.67 16.67
N ASP A 291 10.92 8.56 17.99
CA ASP A 291 9.65 8.23 18.67
C ASP A 291 8.74 9.48 18.70
N ASP A 292 8.26 9.91 19.86
CA ASP A 292 7.43 11.11 20.01
C ASP A 292 8.21 12.43 19.87
N GLN A 293 9.45 12.40 19.36
CA GLN A 293 10.24 13.62 19.18
C GLN A 293 9.61 14.52 18.12
N GLU A 294 9.63 15.82 18.41
CA GLU A 294 9.06 16.80 17.53
C GLU A 294 9.93 17.01 16.28
N ILE A 295 9.31 16.84 15.11
CA ILE A 295 9.87 17.22 13.83
C ILE A 295 9.32 18.61 13.48
N LEU A 296 10.20 19.62 13.36
CA LEU A 296 9.85 20.98 12.96
C LEU A 296 10.22 21.24 11.49
N SER A 297 9.59 22.24 10.87
CA SER A 297 9.94 22.68 9.52
C SER A 297 11.29 23.40 9.50
N ILE A 298 12.08 23.16 8.45
CA ILE A 298 13.33 23.91 8.21
C ILE A 298 12.95 25.27 7.62
N ALA A 299 13.39 26.35 8.28
CA ALA A 299 13.07 27.72 7.88
C ALA A 299 14.02 28.27 6.78
N ASP A 300 15.26 27.78 6.71
CA ASP A 300 16.23 28.23 5.72
C ASP A 300 16.10 27.47 4.40
N ASP A 301 15.71 28.19 3.34
CA ASP A 301 15.47 27.63 2.00
C ASP A 301 16.70 26.95 1.40
N ALA A 302 17.92 27.45 1.68
CA ALA A 302 19.15 26.91 1.12
C ALA A 302 19.51 25.56 1.78
N ASN A 303 19.51 25.51 3.12
CA ASN A 303 19.72 24.26 3.84
C ASN A 303 18.59 23.24 3.59
N PHE A 304 17.34 23.71 3.48
CA PHE A 304 16.22 22.85 3.10
C PHE A 304 16.44 22.23 1.71
N SER A 305 16.72 23.04 0.69
CA SER A 305 16.94 22.55 -0.68
C SER A 305 18.06 21.52 -0.76
N ARG A 306 19.16 21.75 -0.04
CA ARG A 306 20.27 20.81 0.06
C ARG A 306 19.85 19.49 0.70
N LEU A 307 19.17 19.56 1.84
CA LEU A 307 18.77 18.37 2.58
C LEU A 307 17.72 17.55 1.82
N GLU A 308 16.86 18.21 1.06
CA GLU A 308 15.92 17.53 0.16
C GLU A 308 16.60 16.81 -1.01
N ALA A 309 17.62 17.42 -1.61
CA ALA A 309 18.42 16.73 -2.62
C ALA A 309 19.14 15.50 -2.03
N LEU A 310 19.60 15.60 -0.78
CA LEU A 310 20.16 14.47 -0.04
C LEU A 310 19.12 13.40 0.29
N SER A 311 17.89 13.78 0.64
CA SER A 311 16.76 12.87 0.83
C SER A 311 16.45 12.06 -0.42
N ASP A 312 16.40 12.72 -1.59
CA ASP A 312 16.19 12.05 -2.88
C ASP A 312 17.34 11.09 -3.20
N LYS A 313 18.59 11.50 -2.90
CA LYS A 313 19.79 10.67 -3.08
C LYS A 313 19.79 9.47 -2.13
N LEU A 314 19.40 9.65 -0.87
CA LEU A 314 19.27 8.57 0.11
C LEU A 314 18.21 7.57 -0.39
N LEU A 315 17.06 8.06 -0.84
CA LEU A 315 15.99 7.24 -1.39
C LEU A 315 16.51 6.42 -2.57
N SER A 316 17.09 7.04 -3.59
CA SER A 316 17.57 6.31 -4.77
C SER A 316 18.69 5.31 -4.44
N THR A 317 19.53 5.61 -3.44
CA THR A 317 20.63 4.72 -3.01
C THR A 317 20.10 3.48 -2.30
N TYR A 318 19.16 3.64 -1.37
CA TYR A 318 18.71 2.55 -0.49
C TYR A 318 17.39 1.91 -0.93
N ARG A 319 16.68 2.45 -1.94
CA ARG A 319 15.36 1.94 -2.36
C ARG A 319 15.38 0.46 -2.73
N LYS A 320 16.40 0.04 -3.48
CA LYS A 320 16.50 -1.34 -3.99
C LYS A 320 16.74 -2.34 -2.87
N ASP A 321 17.64 -2.00 -1.95
CA ASP A 321 18.07 -2.89 -0.86
C ASP A 321 17.12 -2.82 0.35
N THR A 322 16.35 -1.74 0.46
CA THR A 322 15.39 -1.51 1.55
C THR A 322 13.96 -1.30 1.01
N PRO A 323 13.28 -2.37 0.54
CA PRO A 323 11.90 -2.27 0.04
C PRO A 323 10.89 -1.80 1.09
N SER A 324 11.24 -1.92 2.38
CA SER A 324 10.46 -1.40 3.50
C SER A 324 10.47 0.11 3.61
N LEU A 325 11.35 0.82 2.90
CA LEU A 325 11.31 2.27 2.83
C LEU A 325 9.96 2.69 2.25
N SER A 326 9.34 3.75 2.78
CA SER A 326 8.06 4.27 2.29
C SER A 326 8.31 5.52 1.48
N TYR A 327 8.86 6.54 2.14
CA TYR A 327 9.24 7.82 1.55
C TYR A 327 10.28 8.45 2.47
N ILE A 328 11.04 9.40 1.94
CA ILE A 328 12.00 10.16 2.73
C ILE A 328 11.60 11.62 2.71
N THR A 329 11.73 12.24 3.87
CA THR A 329 11.49 13.65 4.09
C THR A 329 12.62 14.24 4.92
N SER A 330 12.51 15.53 5.22
CA SER A 330 13.48 16.25 6.02
C SER A 330 12.78 17.19 6.99
N GLY A 331 13.45 17.47 8.10
CA GLY A 331 12.96 18.34 9.16
C GLY A 331 14.03 18.67 10.19
N MET A 332 13.68 19.52 11.14
CA MET A 332 14.52 19.80 12.31
C MET A 332 14.14 18.84 13.45
N VAL A 333 15.14 18.13 13.98
CA VAL A 333 15.02 17.21 15.10
C VAL A 333 16.02 17.63 16.16
N ASN A 334 15.56 17.92 17.38
CA ASN A 334 16.40 18.45 18.47
C ASN A 334 17.27 19.65 17.99
N GLU A 335 16.64 20.60 17.31
CA GLU A 335 17.27 21.82 16.76
C GLU A 335 18.36 21.56 15.69
N LYS A 336 18.46 20.34 15.16
CA LYS A 336 19.40 20.00 14.08
C LYS A 336 18.68 19.53 12.82
N PRO A 337 19.15 19.92 11.62
CA PRO A 337 18.60 19.43 10.37
C PRO A 337 18.86 17.93 10.23
N ALA A 338 17.82 17.17 9.88
CA ALA A 338 17.87 15.72 9.78
C ALA A 338 17.04 15.18 8.61
N ILE A 339 17.48 14.02 8.10
CA ILE A 339 16.74 13.24 7.12
C ILE A 339 15.85 12.26 7.88
N ILE A 340 14.60 12.12 7.44
CA ILE A 340 13.60 11.29 8.11
C ILE A 340 13.09 10.26 7.10
N ALA A 341 13.47 9.02 7.30
CA ALA A 341 13.05 7.87 6.51
C ALA A 341 11.77 7.26 7.11
N TYR A 342 10.66 7.35 6.38
CA TYR A 342 9.46 6.63 6.74
C TYR A 342 9.54 5.20 6.23
N VAL A 343 9.15 4.22 7.03
CA VAL A 343 9.23 2.79 6.68
C VAL A 343 7.90 2.07 6.88
N ASN A 344 7.57 1.18 5.95
CA ASN A 344 6.40 0.32 5.91
C ASN A 344 6.69 -1.03 6.56
N VAL A 345 7.09 -1.00 7.83
CA VAL A 345 7.29 -2.19 8.66
C VAL A 345 6.69 -1.96 10.05
N SER A 346 6.48 -3.02 10.81
CA SER A 346 5.97 -2.90 12.18
C SER A 346 6.92 -2.10 13.06
N LYS A 347 6.36 -1.28 13.96
CA LYS A 347 7.14 -0.51 14.95
C LYS A 347 8.06 -1.46 15.74
N GLY A 348 9.34 -1.09 15.86
CA GLY A 348 10.42 -1.88 16.44
C GLY A 348 11.25 -2.72 15.45
N THR A 349 10.81 -2.90 14.20
CA THR A 349 11.54 -3.71 13.19
C THR A 349 12.82 -2.99 12.78
N LEU A 350 13.99 -3.63 12.87
CA LEU A 350 15.26 -3.05 12.40
C LEU A 350 15.22 -2.80 10.89
N VAL A 351 15.67 -1.61 10.46
CA VAL A 351 15.80 -1.25 9.05
C VAL A 351 17.22 -0.76 8.81
N GLU A 352 17.90 -1.37 7.85
CA GLU A 352 19.30 -1.08 7.51
C GLU A 352 19.40 0.21 6.68
N ILE A 353 19.38 1.34 7.38
CA ILE A 353 19.64 2.68 6.83
C ILE A 353 20.77 3.29 7.69
N PRO A 354 21.75 3.98 7.10
CA PRO A 354 22.87 4.54 7.86
C PRO A 354 22.38 5.63 8.82
N ALA A 355 22.94 5.71 10.02
CA ALA A 355 22.61 6.75 11.01
C ALA A 355 23.00 8.16 10.58
N GLU A 356 23.90 8.26 9.61
CA GLU A 356 24.34 9.52 9.03
C GLU A 356 24.45 9.35 7.51
N PHE A 357 24.00 10.35 6.77
CA PHE A 357 24.15 10.40 5.32
C PHE A 357 24.66 11.78 4.92
N GLU A 358 25.86 11.80 4.32
CA GLU A 358 26.50 13.02 3.80
C GLU A 358 26.61 14.15 4.84
N GLY A 359 26.90 13.80 6.11
CA GLY A 359 27.06 14.77 7.20
C GLY A 359 25.79 15.07 8.00
N TYR A 360 24.64 14.47 7.65
CA TYR A 360 23.36 14.72 8.32
C TYR A 360 22.84 13.46 9.03
N PRO A 361 22.29 13.60 10.24
CA PRO A 361 21.66 12.48 10.93
C PRO A 361 20.45 11.99 10.15
N VAL A 362 20.29 10.66 10.12
CA VAL A 362 19.13 9.99 9.55
C VAL A 362 18.35 9.33 10.67
N PHE A 363 17.05 9.59 10.71
CA PHE A 363 16.12 8.99 11.64
C PHE A 363 15.07 8.17 10.91
N ILE A 364 14.55 7.15 11.59
CA ILE A 364 13.50 6.31 11.05
C ILE A 364 12.16 6.57 11.76
N LYS A 365 11.09 6.70 10.98
CA LYS A 365 9.71 6.78 11.45
C LYS A 365 8.86 5.71 10.78
N TYR A 366 7.84 5.20 11.46
CA TYR A 366 6.99 4.14 10.92
C TYR A 366 5.74 4.71 10.27
N GLY A 367 5.41 4.22 9.09
CA GLY A 367 4.17 4.55 8.41
C GLY A 367 4.29 4.62 6.89
N ILE A 368 3.11 4.69 6.27
CA ILE A 368 2.91 4.98 4.86
C ILE A 368 1.92 6.13 4.73
N ILE A 369 1.78 6.65 3.51
CA ILE A 369 0.70 7.57 3.17
C ILE A 369 -0.48 6.76 2.66
N GLU A 370 -1.67 7.01 3.20
CA GLU A 370 -2.92 6.35 2.82
C GLU A 370 -3.96 7.38 2.34
N PRO A 371 -4.96 6.98 1.53
CA PRO A 371 -6.08 7.85 1.15
C PRO A 371 -6.70 8.58 2.34
N ALA A 372 -6.93 9.88 2.22
CA ALA A 372 -7.47 10.68 3.31
C ALA A 372 -9.01 10.64 3.32
N CYS A 373 -9.63 9.47 3.20
CA CYS A 373 -11.08 9.30 3.21
C CYS A 373 -11.51 8.40 4.37
N TYR A 374 -12.74 8.57 4.88
CA TYR A 374 -13.31 7.64 5.86
C TYR A 374 -13.99 6.46 5.16
N THR A 375 -13.67 5.24 5.58
CA THR A 375 -14.36 4.00 5.19
C THR A 375 -15.47 3.58 6.16
N SER A 376 -15.72 4.36 7.23
CA SER A 376 -16.70 4.10 8.29
C SER A 376 -17.71 5.25 8.37
N PRO A 377 -18.98 5.02 8.81
CA PRO A 377 -19.99 6.08 8.89
C PRO A 377 -19.56 7.21 9.84
N VAL A 378 -19.17 8.34 9.28
CA VAL A 378 -18.84 9.57 10.00
C VAL A 378 -19.93 10.61 9.80
N ALA A 379 -20.22 11.39 10.85
CA ALA A 379 -21.13 12.52 10.75
C ALA A 379 -20.70 13.49 9.63
N LEU A 380 -21.66 13.82 8.78
CA LEU A 380 -21.46 14.64 7.62
C LEU A 380 -21.52 16.13 7.99
N THR A 381 -20.54 16.94 7.55
CA THR A 381 -20.49 18.39 7.85
C THR A 381 -21.08 19.20 6.69
N PRO A 382 -22.08 20.06 6.92
CA PRO A 382 -22.70 20.86 5.86
C PRO A 382 -21.73 21.81 5.13
N GLY A 383 -21.98 22.06 3.85
CA GLY A 383 -21.31 23.11 3.06
C GLY A 383 -19.97 22.75 2.42
N ILE A 384 -19.17 21.86 3.02
CA ILE A 384 -17.83 21.48 2.50
C ILE A 384 -17.63 19.98 2.28
N SER A 385 -18.55 19.12 2.75
CA SER A 385 -18.43 17.67 2.55
C SER A 385 -19.17 17.22 1.29
N ILE A 386 -18.66 16.16 0.66
CA ILE A 386 -19.38 15.35 -0.31
C ILE A 386 -19.32 13.88 0.10
N SER A 387 -20.33 13.11 -0.30
CA SER A 387 -20.38 11.66 -0.07
C SER A 387 -21.04 10.95 -1.25
N SER A 388 -20.69 9.68 -1.43
CA SER A 388 -21.42 8.74 -2.31
C SER A 388 -21.23 7.31 -1.79
N ALA A 389 -19.99 6.95 -1.44
CA ALA A 389 -19.60 5.73 -0.72
C ALA A 389 -18.71 6.03 0.49
N ASN A 390 -17.78 6.99 0.33
CA ASN A 390 -16.90 7.49 1.38
C ASN A 390 -17.17 8.98 1.62
N VAL A 391 -16.74 9.49 2.78
CA VAL A 391 -16.88 10.91 3.11
C VAL A 391 -15.61 11.68 2.72
N CYS A 392 -15.78 12.72 1.89
CA CYS A 392 -14.70 13.55 1.33
C CYS A 392 -15.03 15.05 1.39
N THR A 393 -14.08 15.89 0.96
CA THR A 393 -14.26 17.35 0.80
C THR A 393 -14.67 17.70 -0.63
N LEU A 394 -15.55 18.70 -0.78
CA LEU A 394 -15.88 19.35 -2.04
C LEU A 394 -14.62 20.02 -2.66
N GLY A 395 -14.25 19.65 -3.88
CA GLY A 395 -13.17 20.31 -4.61
C GLY A 395 -13.64 21.49 -5.46
N ALA A 396 -12.75 21.97 -6.33
CA ALA A 396 -13.00 23.14 -7.17
C ALA A 396 -13.96 22.86 -8.34
N LEU A 397 -14.65 23.91 -8.80
CA LEU A 397 -15.62 23.92 -9.89
C LEU A 397 -14.95 24.15 -11.24
N PHE A 398 -15.37 23.38 -12.23
CA PHE A 398 -14.89 23.44 -13.61
C PHE A 398 -16.05 23.43 -14.61
N LYS A 399 -15.78 23.89 -15.83
CA LYS A 399 -16.66 23.78 -17.00
C LYS A 399 -15.90 23.21 -18.18
N ILE A 400 -16.60 22.64 -19.16
CA ILE A 400 -16.01 22.18 -20.41
C ILE A 400 -15.83 23.35 -21.38
N GLU A 401 -14.70 23.42 -22.09
CA GLU A 401 -14.45 24.47 -23.10
C GLU A 401 -15.09 24.19 -24.47
N ASN A 402 -15.34 22.92 -24.81
CA ASN A 402 -15.85 22.53 -26.13
C ASN A 402 -17.38 22.72 -26.27
N GLU A 403 -17.82 23.15 -27.46
CA GLU A 403 -19.21 23.53 -27.79
C GLU A 403 -20.28 22.42 -27.60
N ALA A 404 -19.89 21.15 -27.51
CA ALA A 404 -20.84 20.02 -27.46
C ALA A 404 -21.55 19.84 -26.11
N GLU A 405 -20.99 20.36 -25.01
CA GLU A 405 -21.55 20.27 -23.64
C GLU A 405 -21.60 21.65 -22.96
N THR A 406 -21.86 22.70 -23.72
CA THR A 406 -21.92 24.08 -23.22
C THR A 406 -22.97 24.23 -22.12
N GLY A 407 -22.54 24.71 -20.95
CA GLY A 407 -23.42 25.03 -19.81
C GLY A 407 -23.38 24.04 -18.65
N LYS A 408 -22.67 22.92 -18.78
CA LYS A 408 -22.46 21.99 -17.66
C LYS A 408 -21.33 22.45 -16.74
N THR A 409 -21.57 22.33 -15.43
CA THR A 409 -20.58 22.59 -14.39
C THR A 409 -20.25 21.30 -13.67
N PHE A 410 -18.98 21.13 -13.31
CA PHE A 410 -18.45 19.93 -12.69
C PHE A 410 -17.73 20.28 -11.39
N ILE A 411 -17.89 19.44 -10.38
CA ILE A 411 -17.10 19.46 -9.14
C ILE A 411 -15.94 18.50 -9.34
N LEU A 412 -14.70 18.97 -9.16
CA LEU A 412 -13.53 18.11 -9.07
C LEU A 412 -13.51 17.41 -7.72
N ALA A 413 -13.38 16.09 -7.72
CA ALA A 413 -13.24 15.26 -6.53
C ALA A 413 -12.11 14.22 -6.74
N VAL A 414 -11.77 13.46 -5.71
CA VAL A 414 -10.96 12.24 -5.82
C VAL A 414 -11.82 11.06 -6.28
N LYS A 415 -11.30 10.19 -7.14
CA LYS A 415 -12.06 9.02 -7.61
C LYS A 415 -12.17 7.93 -6.53
N HIS A 416 -11.18 7.77 -5.66
CA HIS A 416 -11.30 6.84 -4.52
C HIS A 416 -12.40 7.26 -3.52
N GLY A 417 -12.73 8.55 -3.50
CA GLY A 417 -13.73 9.12 -2.60
C GLY A 417 -15.16 9.07 -3.13
N VAL A 418 -15.32 8.83 -4.44
CA VAL A 418 -16.63 8.81 -5.10
C VAL A 418 -16.95 7.45 -5.71
N GLY A 419 -18.25 7.18 -5.87
CA GLY A 419 -18.78 5.95 -6.44
C GLY A 419 -18.41 5.71 -7.92
N ASN A 420 -19.11 4.76 -8.52
CA ASN A 420 -19.02 4.45 -9.94
C ASN A 420 -19.70 5.51 -10.79
N ILE A 421 -19.54 5.40 -12.12
CA ILE A 421 -20.23 6.29 -13.07
C ILE A 421 -21.73 6.23 -12.82
N ASP A 422 -22.37 7.41 -12.89
CA ASP A 422 -23.79 7.66 -12.61
C ASP A 422 -24.21 7.59 -11.13
N ASP A 423 -23.31 7.21 -10.22
CA ASP A 423 -23.58 7.27 -8.79
C ASP A 423 -23.81 8.72 -8.34
N GLU A 424 -24.74 8.88 -7.41
CA GLU A 424 -25.11 10.17 -6.84
C GLU A 424 -24.05 10.65 -5.86
N VAL A 425 -23.64 11.90 -6.02
CA VAL A 425 -22.82 12.63 -5.06
C VAL A 425 -23.75 13.51 -4.26
N ILE A 426 -23.78 13.30 -2.95
CA ILE A 426 -24.62 14.03 -2.02
C ILE A 426 -23.82 15.09 -1.27
N GLN A 427 -24.42 16.25 -1.07
CA GLN A 427 -23.98 17.27 -0.15
C GLN A 427 -24.87 17.24 1.11
N PRO A 428 -24.31 16.94 2.28
CA PRO A 428 -25.05 16.96 3.54
C PRO A 428 -25.43 18.37 3.97
N GLY A 429 -26.56 18.48 4.70
CA GLY A 429 -26.99 19.73 5.33
C GLY A 429 -27.24 20.90 4.37
N SER A 430 -27.54 20.60 3.11
CA SER A 430 -28.10 21.60 2.20
C SER A 430 -29.40 22.13 2.79
N ALA A 431 -29.56 23.46 2.78
CA ALA A 431 -30.74 24.15 3.31
C ALA A 431 -32.05 23.71 2.61
N ASP A 432 -31.95 23.03 1.48
CA ASP A 432 -33.06 22.58 0.63
C ASP A 432 -33.37 21.07 0.81
N ALA A 433 -32.75 20.37 1.77
CA ALA A 433 -32.93 18.94 1.97
C ALA A 433 -34.08 18.59 2.94
N GLU A 434 -35.15 17.96 2.45
CA GLU A 434 -36.17 17.34 3.31
C GLU A 434 -35.61 16.14 4.11
N ASN A 435 -34.61 15.44 3.56
CA ASN A 435 -33.99 14.24 4.13
C ASN A 435 -32.61 14.48 4.78
N GLY A 436 -32.21 15.73 5.01
CA GLY A 436 -30.91 16.09 5.62
C GLY A 436 -29.68 16.06 4.68
N TYR A 437 -29.87 15.71 3.40
CA TYR A 437 -28.87 15.83 2.33
C TYR A 437 -29.54 16.13 0.98
N THR A 438 -28.79 16.71 0.04
CA THR A 438 -29.21 16.88 -1.36
C THR A 438 -28.22 16.22 -2.30
N VAL A 439 -28.71 15.55 -3.35
CA VAL A 439 -27.87 15.15 -4.49
C VAL A 439 -27.36 16.41 -5.18
N CYS A 440 -26.06 16.67 -5.10
CA CYS A 440 -25.46 17.86 -5.69
C CYS A 440 -24.82 17.60 -7.05
N ALA A 441 -24.34 16.38 -7.29
CA ALA A 441 -23.71 16.00 -8.54
C ALA A 441 -23.88 14.50 -8.85
N LYS A 442 -23.47 14.09 -10.05
CA LYS A 442 -23.32 12.69 -10.45
C LYS A 442 -21.91 12.43 -10.94
N VAL A 443 -21.35 11.27 -10.59
CA VAL A 443 -20.04 10.86 -11.07
C VAL A 443 -20.12 10.64 -12.58
N THR A 444 -19.23 11.27 -13.34
CA THR A 444 -19.24 11.15 -14.81
C THR A 444 -18.19 10.16 -15.27
N LYS A 445 -18.20 9.85 -16.58
CA LYS A 445 -17.10 9.10 -17.24
C LYS A 445 -15.73 9.80 -17.15
N TYR A 446 -15.67 11.09 -16.81
CA TYR A 446 -14.43 11.87 -16.71
C TYR A 446 -13.77 11.66 -15.34
N ASN A 447 -13.36 10.41 -15.08
CA ASN A 447 -12.70 10.03 -13.85
C ASN A 447 -11.55 9.04 -14.10
N PHE A 448 -10.61 8.97 -13.17
CA PHE A 448 -9.46 8.07 -13.24
C PHE A 448 -8.87 7.82 -11.85
N TYR A 449 -8.57 6.56 -11.57
CA TYR A 449 -7.82 6.12 -10.38
C TYR A 449 -6.84 5.02 -10.79
N ASN A 450 -5.60 5.42 -11.10
CA ASN A 450 -4.51 4.52 -11.43
C ASN A 450 -3.19 5.28 -11.57
N VAL A 451 -2.14 4.58 -11.97
CA VAL A 451 -0.86 5.14 -12.37
C VAL A 451 -0.85 5.46 -13.87
N ILE A 452 -0.25 6.58 -14.22
CA ILE A 452 0.21 6.87 -15.60
C ILE A 452 1.73 6.78 -15.65
N TYR A 453 2.25 6.49 -16.84
CA TYR A 453 3.68 6.42 -17.06
C TYR A 453 4.13 7.56 -17.97
N GLU A 454 5.11 8.34 -17.53
CA GLU A 454 5.73 9.39 -18.33
C GLU A 454 7.23 9.08 -18.50
N ASP A 455 7.67 9.02 -19.76
CA ASP A 455 9.08 8.81 -20.08
C ASP A 455 9.86 10.12 -19.87
N ASN A 456 11.04 10.02 -19.27
CA ASN A 456 11.98 11.11 -19.03
C ASN A 456 13.42 10.65 -19.30
N GLU A 457 14.38 11.59 -19.17
CA GLU A 457 15.80 11.34 -19.45
C GLU A 457 16.44 10.24 -18.57
N TYR A 458 15.81 9.90 -17.45
CA TYR A 458 16.29 8.95 -16.44
C TYR A 458 15.46 7.65 -16.39
N GLY A 459 14.52 7.46 -17.31
CA GLY A 459 13.65 6.29 -17.39
C GLY A 459 12.17 6.65 -17.40
N ARG A 460 11.33 5.75 -16.89
CA ARG A 460 9.88 5.89 -16.90
C ARG A 460 9.36 6.16 -15.50
N ASP A 461 8.69 7.28 -15.31
CA ASP A 461 8.07 7.65 -14.04
C ASP A 461 6.67 7.07 -13.93
N ALA A 462 6.40 6.36 -12.85
CA ALA A 462 5.05 6.00 -12.42
C ALA A 462 4.44 7.19 -11.64
N ILE A 463 3.39 7.81 -12.15
CA ILE A 463 2.72 8.96 -11.52
C ILE A 463 1.31 8.56 -11.10
N LEU A 464 0.97 8.73 -9.83
CA LEU A 464 -0.38 8.47 -9.33
C LEU A 464 -1.35 9.56 -9.79
N LEU A 465 -2.48 9.17 -10.36
CA LEU A 465 -3.61 10.04 -10.65
C LEU A 465 -4.89 9.50 -10.02
N ASP A 466 -5.63 10.40 -9.40
CA ASP A 466 -6.84 10.09 -8.65
C ASP A 466 -7.79 11.28 -8.70
N TYR A 467 -8.72 11.27 -9.65
CA TYR A 467 -9.64 12.38 -9.87
C TYR A 467 -10.98 11.91 -10.47
N ALA A 468 -12.03 12.66 -10.18
CA ALA A 468 -13.34 12.51 -10.79
C ALA A 468 -13.97 13.90 -11.00
N PHE A 469 -14.36 14.21 -12.23
CA PHE A 469 -15.24 15.36 -12.49
C PHE A 469 -16.69 14.91 -12.36
N CYS A 470 -17.39 15.43 -11.35
CA CYS A 470 -18.79 15.08 -11.08
C CYS A 470 -19.70 16.19 -11.61
N GLU A 471 -20.65 15.86 -12.49
CA GLU A 471 -21.56 16.83 -13.12
C GLU A 471 -22.62 17.29 -12.12
N ILE A 472 -22.76 18.60 -11.93
CA ILE A 472 -23.76 19.19 -11.03
C ILE A 472 -25.16 18.98 -11.60
N VAL A 473 -26.08 18.46 -10.76
CA VAL A 473 -27.46 18.16 -11.15
C VAL A 473 -28.46 19.23 -10.72
N ILE A 474 -28.13 20.06 -9.72
CA ILE A 474 -29.01 21.12 -9.21
C ILE A 474 -28.42 22.49 -9.54
N SER A 475 -28.99 23.18 -10.53
CA SER A 475 -28.52 24.50 -11.01
C SER A 475 -29.00 25.69 -10.15
N GLY A 476 -29.78 25.46 -9.10
CA GLY A 476 -30.52 26.51 -8.39
C GLY A 476 -29.71 27.36 -7.41
N LYS A 477 -28.65 26.82 -6.79
CA LYS A 477 -27.89 27.49 -5.71
C LYS A 477 -26.42 27.04 -5.55
N VAL A 478 -25.84 26.37 -6.55
CA VAL A 478 -24.40 26.08 -6.47
C VAL A 478 -23.63 27.39 -6.60
N SER A 479 -22.70 27.62 -5.67
CA SER A 479 -21.82 28.79 -5.69
C SER A 479 -21.27 29.00 -7.10
N THR A 480 -21.50 30.19 -7.67
CA THR A 480 -20.98 30.56 -8.99
C THR A 480 -19.49 30.89 -8.95
N SER A 481 -18.82 30.68 -7.81
CA SER A 481 -17.39 30.91 -7.67
C SER A 481 -16.71 29.88 -6.78
N ASN A 482 -15.42 29.67 -7.02
CA ASN A 482 -14.51 28.87 -6.21
C ASN A 482 -14.07 29.59 -4.93
N THR A 483 -14.97 30.38 -4.32
CA THR A 483 -14.71 31.06 -3.06
C THR A 483 -14.88 30.08 -1.91
N SER A 484 -13.79 29.81 -1.20
CA SER A 484 -13.87 28.97 0.00
C SER A 484 -14.66 29.67 1.11
N ILE A 485 -15.68 28.97 1.63
CA ILE A 485 -16.61 29.43 2.68
C ILE A 485 -15.86 29.91 3.93
N HIS A 486 -14.70 29.32 4.23
CA HIS A 486 -13.95 29.59 5.46
C HIS A 486 -12.87 30.67 5.35
N CYS A 487 -12.32 30.92 4.16
CA CYS A 487 -11.20 31.86 4.02
C CYS A 487 -11.48 33.04 3.06
N LYS A 488 -12.66 33.12 2.41
CA LYS A 488 -12.98 34.14 1.38
C LYS A 488 -11.94 34.20 0.24
N ILE A 489 -11.11 33.16 0.10
CA ILE A 489 -10.14 33.05 -0.99
C ILE A 489 -10.86 32.45 -2.19
N CYS A 490 -10.85 33.18 -3.31
CA CYS A 490 -11.36 32.71 -4.59
C CYS A 490 -10.21 32.11 -5.39
N ILE A 491 -10.27 30.81 -5.66
CA ILE A 491 -9.31 30.12 -6.54
C ILE A 491 -9.66 30.50 -7.97
N ASP A 492 -8.80 31.28 -8.62
CA ASP A 492 -9.06 31.88 -9.94
C ASP A 492 -8.05 31.47 -11.01
N ASN A 493 -7.07 30.63 -10.65
CA ASN A 493 -6.07 30.16 -11.59
C ASN A 493 -5.64 28.72 -11.29
N THR A 494 -5.06 28.06 -12.29
CA THR A 494 -4.50 26.72 -12.17
C THR A 494 -3.00 26.75 -12.37
N LYS A 495 -2.28 25.89 -11.66
CA LYS A 495 -0.85 25.69 -11.91
C LYS A 495 -0.69 24.87 -13.18
N ASP A 496 0.11 25.39 -14.12
CA ASP A 496 0.19 24.86 -15.48
C ASP A 496 1.24 23.75 -15.65
N SER A 497 2.18 23.64 -14.71
CA SER A 497 3.25 22.64 -14.72
C SER A 497 3.82 22.41 -13.33
N VAL A 498 4.48 21.25 -13.15
CA VAL A 498 5.43 21.01 -12.06
C VAL A 498 6.86 21.11 -12.60
N ASN A 499 7.68 22.01 -12.06
CA ASN A 499 8.94 22.44 -12.70
C ASN A 499 10.22 21.79 -12.15
N ASP A 500 10.08 20.64 -11.47
CA ASP A 500 11.18 19.90 -10.83
C ASP A 500 12.18 20.78 -10.04
N CYS A 501 11.67 21.76 -9.28
CA CYS A 501 12.53 22.65 -8.51
C CYS A 501 12.42 22.42 -7.00
N TYR A 502 13.55 22.57 -6.30
CA TYR A 502 13.64 22.44 -4.84
C TYR A 502 13.08 23.64 -4.07
N LYS A 503 12.58 24.66 -4.78
CA LYS A 503 12.02 25.85 -4.15
C LYS A 503 10.74 25.51 -3.39
N LYS A 504 10.67 26.00 -2.15
CA LYS A 504 9.51 25.87 -1.26
C LYS A 504 8.44 26.90 -1.63
N TYR A 505 7.20 26.45 -1.72
CA TYR A 505 6.02 27.31 -1.92
C TYR A 505 5.04 27.08 -0.78
N GLY A 506 4.53 28.17 -0.19
CA GLY A 506 3.45 28.10 0.78
C GLY A 506 2.13 27.78 0.07
N VAL A 507 1.43 26.77 0.59
CA VAL A 507 0.12 26.33 0.14
C VAL A 507 -0.82 26.19 1.32
N CYS A 508 -2.10 26.28 1.02
CA CYS A 508 -3.16 26.04 1.98
C CYS A 508 -4.24 25.16 1.35
N LYS A 509 -5.09 24.61 2.20
CA LYS A 509 -6.31 23.94 1.79
C LYS A 509 -7.44 24.24 2.75
N VAL A 510 -8.66 23.94 2.33
CA VAL A 510 -9.82 23.85 3.21
C VAL A 510 -10.41 22.47 3.07
N GLY A 511 -10.37 21.69 4.15
CA GLY A 511 -10.92 20.34 4.23
C GLY A 511 -12.04 20.22 5.26
N ARG A 512 -12.90 19.21 5.13
CA ARG A 512 -14.01 19.01 6.08
C ARG A 512 -13.59 18.64 7.49
N THR A 513 -12.43 18.02 7.66
CA THR A 513 -11.99 17.49 8.95
C THR A 513 -11.06 18.46 9.64
N THR A 514 -10.07 19.01 8.94
CA THR A 514 -9.11 19.95 9.55
C THR A 514 -9.43 21.41 9.29
N ASN A 515 -10.47 21.73 8.51
CA ASN A 515 -10.76 23.08 8.04
C ASN A 515 -9.56 23.67 7.27
N TYR A 516 -9.28 24.96 7.50
CA TYR A 516 -8.17 25.66 6.89
C TYR A 516 -6.84 25.24 7.51
N THR A 517 -5.93 24.75 6.67
CA THR A 517 -4.59 24.32 7.07
C THR A 517 -3.56 24.85 6.09
N GLU A 518 -2.39 25.22 6.61
CA GLU A 518 -1.27 25.73 5.85
C GLU A 518 -0.13 24.73 5.84
N GLY A 519 0.63 24.76 4.77
CA GLY A 519 1.79 23.93 4.60
C GLY A 519 2.63 24.42 3.44
N SER A 520 3.58 23.58 3.09
CA SER A 520 4.54 23.89 2.06
C SER A 520 4.76 22.73 1.12
N VAL A 521 4.85 23.07 -0.15
CA VAL A 521 5.01 22.14 -1.27
C VAL A 521 6.28 22.49 -2.02
N ARG A 522 6.91 21.48 -2.60
CA ARG A 522 7.94 21.68 -3.61
C ARG A 522 7.31 21.60 -4.98
N ASP A 523 7.79 22.42 -5.91
CA ASP A 523 7.36 22.34 -7.30
C ASP A 523 8.06 21.18 -8.02
N ARG A 524 7.90 19.97 -7.48
CA ARG A 524 8.54 18.72 -7.90
C ARG A 524 7.72 17.52 -7.43
N LEU A 525 7.61 16.51 -8.30
CA LEU A 525 7.06 15.21 -7.92
C LEU A 525 8.08 14.39 -7.14
N GLN A 526 7.62 13.72 -6.09
CA GLN A 526 8.46 12.93 -5.20
C GLN A 526 7.96 11.49 -5.15
N CYS A 527 8.92 10.56 -5.08
CA CYS A 527 8.64 9.14 -5.02
C CYS A 527 8.16 8.76 -3.61
N ILE A 528 7.04 8.05 -3.56
CA ILE A 528 6.51 7.42 -2.37
C ILE A 528 6.13 5.98 -2.70
N PHE A 529 6.19 5.11 -1.69
CA PHE A 529 5.53 3.82 -1.73
C PHE A 529 4.04 4.00 -1.43
N TYR A 530 3.22 3.54 -2.35
CA TYR A 530 1.77 3.49 -2.25
C TYR A 530 1.32 2.04 -2.22
N ARG A 531 0.52 1.65 -1.23
CA ARG A 531 0.19 0.23 -0.95
C ARG A 531 -0.35 -0.51 -2.18
N GLU A 532 -1.24 0.12 -2.94
CA GLU A 532 -1.92 -0.49 -4.09
C GLU A 532 -1.05 -0.50 -5.37
N PHE A 533 -0.17 0.49 -5.54
CA PHE A 533 0.49 0.76 -6.81
C PHE A 533 2.03 0.64 -6.75
N GLY A 534 2.59 0.34 -5.58
CA GLY A 534 4.03 0.35 -5.36
C GLY A 534 4.60 1.77 -5.44
N ASP A 535 5.74 1.91 -6.10
CA ASP A 535 6.42 3.20 -6.21
C ASP A 535 5.73 4.13 -7.19
N VAL A 536 5.29 5.28 -6.68
CA VAL A 536 4.61 6.31 -7.46
C VAL A 536 5.13 7.70 -7.12
N LYS A 537 4.99 8.61 -8.07
CA LYS A 537 5.33 10.02 -7.92
C LYS A 537 4.08 10.87 -7.69
N VAL A 538 4.17 11.78 -6.73
CA VAL A 538 3.10 12.72 -6.32
C VAL A 538 3.70 14.06 -5.84
N LEU A 539 2.88 15.10 -5.69
CA LEU A 539 3.31 16.27 -4.92
C LEU A 539 3.21 15.95 -3.43
N LEU A 540 4.27 16.26 -2.68
CA LEU A 540 4.30 16.13 -1.23
C LEU A 540 4.15 17.51 -0.59
N VAL A 541 3.17 17.64 0.30
CA VAL A 541 2.96 18.84 1.13
C VAL A 541 3.33 18.51 2.57
N LYS A 542 4.07 19.40 3.21
CA LYS A 542 4.43 19.32 4.64
C LYS A 542 3.69 20.41 5.40
N SER A 543 3.15 20.10 6.57
CA SER A 543 2.60 21.13 7.45
C SER A 543 3.66 22.13 7.87
N ASP A 544 3.32 23.42 7.85
CA ASP A 544 4.20 24.47 8.39
C ASP A 544 3.92 24.60 9.89
N LYS A 545 4.86 24.13 10.72
CA LYS A 545 4.80 24.30 12.17
C LYS A 545 5.35 25.67 12.56
N SER A 546 4.52 26.69 12.56
CA SER A 546 4.82 27.93 13.29
C SER A 546 4.35 27.74 14.74
N HIS A 547 5.31 27.68 15.67
CA HIS A 547 5.21 27.49 17.13
C HIS A 547 3.82 27.54 17.81
N GLU A 548 3.66 26.61 18.76
CA GLU A 548 2.65 26.49 19.85
C GLU A 548 1.31 25.79 19.56
N ASP A 549 0.91 25.54 18.33
CA ASP A 549 -0.19 24.61 18.03
C ASP A 549 0.24 23.65 16.92
N SER A 550 0.41 22.35 17.23
CA SER A 550 0.75 21.34 16.22
C SER A 550 -0.42 21.16 15.25
N LYS A 551 -0.46 21.93 14.17
CA LYS A 551 -1.48 21.76 13.12
C LYS A 551 -1.00 20.69 12.15
N ILE A 552 -1.75 19.61 12.06
CA ILE A 552 -1.63 18.64 10.95
C ILE A 552 -2.03 19.33 9.65
N PHE A 553 -1.44 18.90 8.52
CA PHE A 553 -1.88 19.41 7.23
C PHE A 553 -3.22 18.80 6.85
N GLY A 554 -3.42 17.49 7.00
CA GLY A 554 -4.67 16.83 6.64
C GLY A 554 -5.04 15.68 7.56
N ALA A 555 -6.31 15.29 7.52
CA ALA A 555 -6.87 14.16 8.24
C ALA A 555 -7.84 13.37 7.34
N PRO A 556 -8.21 12.13 7.71
CA PRO A 556 -9.23 11.40 6.96
C PRO A 556 -10.51 12.24 6.83
N GLY A 557 -11.14 12.18 5.66
CA GLY A 557 -12.23 13.05 5.24
C GLY A 557 -11.79 14.24 4.39
N ASP A 558 -10.52 14.65 4.43
CA ASP A 558 -10.04 15.81 3.64
C ASP A 558 -9.74 15.49 2.17
N SER A 559 -9.88 14.25 1.72
CA SER A 559 -9.64 13.92 0.31
C SER A 559 -10.52 14.76 -0.62
N GLY A 560 -9.95 15.18 -1.75
CA GLY A 560 -10.59 16.08 -2.70
C GLY A 560 -10.45 17.56 -2.35
N SER A 561 -9.94 17.92 -1.16
CA SER A 561 -9.75 19.33 -0.79
C SER A 561 -8.86 20.04 -1.81
N PRO A 562 -9.24 21.24 -2.30
CA PRO A 562 -8.40 22.00 -3.20
C PRO A 562 -7.17 22.51 -2.44
N VAL A 563 -5.99 22.30 -3.00
CA VAL A 563 -4.72 22.81 -2.47
C VAL A 563 -4.26 23.95 -3.36
N PHE A 564 -4.08 25.15 -2.80
CA PHE A 564 -3.79 26.36 -3.53
C PHE A 564 -2.78 27.25 -2.81
N ASP A 565 -2.06 28.09 -3.54
CA ASP A 565 -1.08 29.02 -2.96
C ASP A 565 -1.68 30.38 -2.63
N LYS A 566 -0.85 31.25 -2.04
CA LYS A 566 -1.17 32.65 -1.71
C LYS A 566 -1.54 33.53 -2.92
N HIS A 567 -1.30 33.05 -4.13
CA HIS A 567 -1.68 33.73 -5.38
C HIS A 567 -2.96 33.12 -5.97
N ASN A 568 -3.71 32.38 -5.16
CA ASN A 568 -4.97 31.72 -5.52
C ASN A 568 -4.84 30.70 -6.65
N LYS A 569 -3.61 30.24 -6.92
CA LYS A 569 -3.36 29.26 -7.96
C LYS A 569 -3.59 27.87 -7.38
N LEU A 570 -4.51 27.12 -7.98
CA LEU A 570 -4.77 25.71 -7.66
C LEU A 570 -3.55 24.88 -8.03
N TRP A 571 -2.98 24.17 -7.06
CA TRP A 571 -1.89 23.22 -7.26
C TRP A 571 -2.42 21.81 -7.56
N GLY A 572 -3.57 21.46 -6.99
CA GLY A 572 -4.11 20.12 -7.10
C GLY A 572 -5.20 19.83 -6.08
N ILE A 573 -5.49 18.55 -5.90
CA ILE A 573 -6.41 18.06 -4.87
C ILE A 573 -5.68 17.14 -3.89
N LEU A 574 -6.01 17.26 -2.60
CA LEU A 574 -5.48 16.38 -1.56
C LEU A 574 -5.96 14.94 -1.80
N GLN A 575 -5.04 13.99 -1.75
CA GLN A 575 -5.31 12.58 -2.03
C GLN A 575 -5.09 11.68 -0.82
N GLY A 576 -3.96 11.84 -0.15
CA GLY A 576 -3.56 10.98 0.96
C GLY A 576 -2.78 11.75 2.01
N ILE A 577 -2.63 11.12 3.16
CA ILE A 577 -1.95 11.67 4.34
C ILE A 577 -1.10 10.60 5.02
N SER A 578 -0.02 11.05 5.66
CA SER A 578 0.73 10.23 6.60
C SER A 578 -0.09 9.97 7.87
N SER A 579 0.26 8.92 8.61
CA SER A 579 -0.38 8.55 9.88
C SER A 579 -0.35 9.65 10.94
N ASP A 580 0.66 10.53 10.90
CA ASP A 580 0.79 11.69 11.78
C ASP A 580 0.12 12.96 11.24
N GLY A 581 -0.48 12.92 10.04
CA GLY A 581 -1.17 14.02 9.39
C GLY A 581 -0.27 15.20 8.95
N PHE A 582 1.04 15.15 9.20
CA PHE A 582 1.96 16.24 8.87
C PHE A 582 2.38 16.26 7.41
N THR A 583 2.33 15.11 6.74
CA THR A 583 2.68 14.97 5.34
C THR A 583 1.44 14.58 4.55
N ALA A 584 1.19 15.22 3.42
CA ALA A 584 0.08 14.90 2.55
C ALA A 584 0.53 14.77 1.09
N THR A 585 -0.21 13.98 0.34
CA THR A 585 -0.04 13.83 -1.11
C THR A 585 -1.10 14.65 -1.84
N VAL A 586 -0.67 15.29 -2.92
CA VAL A 586 -1.53 16.10 -3.78
C VAL A 586 -1.39 15.63 -5.21
N ILE A 587 -2.52 15.41 -5.88
CA ILE A 587 -2.54 15.13 -7.32
C ILE A 587 -2.44 16.46 -8.08
N PRO A 588 -1.39 16.69 -8.88
CA PRO A 588 -1.17 17.96 -9.56
C PRO A 588 -2.30 18.32 -10.52
N ILE A 589 -2.81 19.55 -10.47
CA ILE A 589 -3.92 19.96 -11.32
C ILE A 589 -3.59 19.90 -12.81
N HIS A 590 -2.37 20.29 -13.22
CA HIS A 590 -1.99 20.24 -14.64
C HIS A 590 -2.07 18.82 -15.23
N LEU A 591 -1.72 17.80 -14.44
CA LEU A 591 -1.84 16.40 -14.86
C LEU A 591 -3.29 15.92 -14.87
N ILE A 592 -4.13 16.40 -13.96
CA ILE A 592 -5.58 16.17 -14.00
C ILE A 592 -6.16 16.80 -15.28
N LEU A 593 -5.76 18.02 -15.63
CA LEU A 593 -6.25 18.73 -16.82
C LEU A 593 -5.72 18.14 -18.14
N HIS A 594 -4.71 17.26 -18.09
CA HIS A 594 -4.36 16.39 -19.21
C HIS A 594 -5.46 15.34 -19.54
N VAL A 595 -6.59 15.32 -18.80
CA VAL A 595 -7.85 14.63 -19.15
C VAL A 595 -8.25 14.80 -20.62
N LYS A 596 -7.89 15.92 -21.27
CA LYS A 596 -8.06 16.14 -22.71
C LYS A 596 -7.46 15.03 -23.57
N ARG A 597 -6.26 14.56 -23.24
CA ARG A 597 -5.60 13.46 -23.99
C ARG A 597 -6.38 12.15 -23.89
N ARG A 598 -7.04 11.93 -22.75
CA ARG A 598 -7.75 10.68 -22.46
C ARG A 598 -9.21 10.68 -22.96
N PHE A 599 -9.90 11.82 -22.86
CA PHE A 599 -11.34 11.91 -23.11
C PHE A 599 -11.72 12.88 -24.23
N GLY A 600 -10.76 13.60 -24.83
CA GLY A 600 -11.03 14.59 -25.87
C GLY A 600 -11.69 15.88 -25.37
N VAL A 601 -11.74 16.10 -24.06
CA VAL A 601 -12.44 17.21 -23.41
C VAL A 601 -11.46 18.08 -22.62
N SER A 602 -11.52 19.40 -22.83
CA SER A 602 -10.81 20.38 -22.01
C SER A 602 -11.71 20.89 -20.88
N PHE A 603 -11.21 20.85 -19.65
CA PHE A 603 -11.84 21.49 -18.50
C PHE A 603 -11.15 22.81 -18.18
N LYS A 604 -11.94 23.82 -17.86
CA LYS A 604 -11.49 25.14 -17.43
C LYS A 604 -12.07 25.46 -16.06
N LEU A 605 -11.22 25.98 -15.17
CA LEU A 605 -11.64 26.43 -13.84
C LEU A 605 -12.75 27.47 -13.98
N LEU A 606 -13.78 27.34 -13.14
CA LEU A 606 -14.87 28.29 -13.08
C LEU A 606 -14.42 29.50 -12.25
N ASN A 607 -14.17 30.61 -12.93
CA ASN A 607 -13.84 31.90 -12.34
C ASN A 607 -15.07 32.81 -12.41
N GLU A 608 -15.15 33.79 -11.49
CA GLU A 608 -16.20 34.81 -11.49
C GLU A 608 -16.31 35.59 -12.81
#